data_AF-A0AAQ3KSH5-F1
#
_entry.id   AF-A0AAQ3KSH5-F1
#
_cell.length_a   1.000
_cell.length_b   1.000
_cell.length_c   1.000
_cell.angle_alpha   90.00
_cell.angle_beta   90.00
_cell.angle_gamma   90.00
#
_symmetry.space_group_name_H-M   'P 1'
#
loop_
_entity.id
_entity.type
_entity.pdbx_description
1 polymer ?
#
loop_
_entity_poly.entity_id
_entity_poly.type
_entity_poly.pdbx_seq_one_letter_code
_entity_poly.pdbx_strand_id
1 'polypeptide(L)'
;MDSFKVLDPSLAWMEIDQGYGLTLISDQQKTRGKPSIDILEDIRRMLMARMQDKRELILKSNDTICPNIRKKLKENNKKIRYFHVTLAGNMKFEVQELDKTNVVNLMGRTCSCQHWDLFGIPCKHVISCISWLKEEPNQYIDNYSKRDAYLKTYELLLQPLTVKDTWPEVKGPHVLPPPVRRCSVGQRKKEEETCMKMIVERDYLEET
;
A
#
# COMPACT_ATOMS: atom_id res chain seq x y z
N MET A 1 -31.43 -6.23 -4.73
CA MET A 1 -30.66 -4.98 -4.77
C MET A 1 -29.75 -5.02 -3.56
N ASP A 2 -28.50 -5.43 -3.72
CA ASP A 2 -27.43 -5.17 -2.75
C ASP A 2 -26.12 -5.33 -3.49
N SER A 3 -25.73 -4.25 -4.16
CA SER A 3 -24.42 -4.08 -4.75
C SER A 3 -23.41 -3.91 -3.62
N PHE A 4 -22.85 -5.03 -3.15
CA PHE A 4 -21.60 -5.02 -2.38
C PHE A 4 -20.53 -4.38 -3.26
N LYS A 5 -20.32 -3.07 -3.10
CA LYS A 5 -19.14 -2.40 -3.60
C LYS A 5 -17.98 -2.94 -2.79
N VAL A 6 -17.26 -3.91 -3.35
CA VAL A 6 -15.91 -4.27 -2.92
C VAL A 6 -15.07 -3.00 -3.10
N LEU A 7 -14.97 -2.20 -2.04
CA LEU A 7 -14.10 -1.05 -2.01
C LEU A 7 -12.67 -1.58 -2.00
N ASP A 8 -11.94 -1.23 -3.06
CA ASP A 8 -10.59 -1.65 -3.37
C ASP A 8 -9.64 -1.50 -2.16
N PRO A 9 -9.15 -2.62 -1.60
CA PRO A 9 -8.19 -2.60 -0.49
C PRO A 9 -6.89 -1.86 -0.83
N SER A 10 -6.58 -1.60 -2.11
CA SER A 10 -5.37 -0.89 -2.53
C SER A 10 -5.29 0.56 -2.02
N LEU A 11 -6.43 1.22 -1.81
CA LEU A 11 -6.50 2.61 -1.34
C LEU A 11 -6.17 2.76 0.16
N ALA A 12 -6.39 1.71 0.95
CA ALA A 12 -6.06 1.70 2.38
C ALA A 12 -4.54 1.56 2.64
N TRP A 13 -3.81 0.92 1.72
CA TRP A 13 -2.36 0.75 1.84
C TRP A 13 -1.58 2.02 1.50
N MET A 14 -2.16 2.94 0.74
CA MET A 14 -1.51 4.20 0.35
C MET A 14 -1.22 5.13 1.54
N GLU A 15 -2.05 5.12 2.59
CA GLU A 15 -1.85 6.00 3.76
C GLU A 15 -0.76 5.51 4.74
N ILE A 16 -0.31 4.26 4.61
CA ILE A 16 0.71 3.66 5.50
C ILE A 16 2.13 3.77 4.90
N ASP A 17 2.24 4.11 3.61
CA ASP A 17 3.49 4.06 2.82
C ASP A 17 3.86 5.43 2.22
N GLN A 18 3.70 6.52 2.99
CA GLN A 18 3.89 7.92 2.53
C GLN A 18 5.27 8.24 1.92
N GLY A 19 6.26 7.36 2.01
CA GLY A 19 7.57 7.52 1.36
C GLY A 19 7.73 6.85 -0.02
N TYR A 20 6.90 5.86 -0.37
CA TYR A 20 7.14 4.97 -1.52
C TYR A 20 6.20 5.20 -2.72
N GLY A 21 5.09 5.93 -2.52
CA GLY A 21 4.19 6.31 -3.61
C GLY A 21 4.83 7.32 -4.58
N LEU A 22 5.73 8.17 -4.07
CA LEU A 22 6.42 9.20 -4.88
C LEU A 22 7.49 8.59 -5.81
N THR A 23 8.20 7.56 -5.37
CA THR A 23 9.20 6.86 -6.20
C THR A 23 8.54 6.10 -7.35
N LEU A 24 7.36 5.50 -7.11
CA LEU A 24 6.57 4.80 -8.13
C LEU A 24 6.11 5.75 -9.26
N ILE A 25 5.69 6.97 -8.91
CA ILE A 25 5.21 7.97 -9.88
C ILE A 25 6.37 8.55 -10.70
N SER A 26 7.54 8.79 -10.07
CA SER A 26 8.74 9.20 -10.80
C SER A 26 9.29 8.10 -11.72
N ASP A 27 9.20 6.83 -11.32
CA ASP A 27 9.61 5.69 -12.16
C ASP A 27 8.63 5.41 -13.32
N GLN A 28 7.34 5.68 -13.13
CA GLN A 28 6.36 5.62 -14.21
C GLN A 28 6.63 6.62 -15.35
N GLN A 29 7.32 7.74 -15.07
CA GLN A 29 7.74 8.68 -16.12
C GLN A 29 9.00 8.20 -16.86
N LYS A 30 9.93 7.50 -16.17
CA LYS A 30 11.14 6.90 -16.77
C LYS A 30 10.88 5.64 -17.62
N THR A 31 9.72 5.02 -17.46
CA THR A 31 9.33 3.79 -18.18
C THR A 31 8.55 4.08 -19.47
N ARG A 32 8.15 5.33 -19.72
CA ARG A 32 7.50 5.74 -20.97
C ARG A 32 8.50 5.65 -22.13
N GLY A 33 8.26 4.69 -23.02
CA GLY A 33 9.09 4.45 -24.21
C GLY A 33 9.93 3.17 -24.17
N LYS A 34 9.97 2.45 -23.04
CA LYS A 34 10.64 1.15 -22.95
C LYS A 34 9.78 0.03 -23.59
N PRO A 35 10.39 -1.03 -24.16
CA PRO A 35 9.71 -2.27 -24.50
C PRO A 35 8.90 -2.83 -23.33
N SER A 36 7.74 -3.45 -23.62
CA SER A 36 6.85 -4.02 -22.60
C SER A 36 7.55 -5.01 -21.66
N ILE A 37 8.47 -5.79 -22.20
CA ILE A 37 9.27 -6.78 -21.46
C ILE A 37 10.13 -6.09 -20.39
N ASP A 38 10.73 -4.95 -20.71
CA ASP A 38 11.61 -4.22 -19.79
C ASP A 38 10.80 -3.56 -18.67
N ILE A 39 9.60 -3.06 -18.98
CA ILE A 39 8.68 -2.52 -17.96
C ILE A 39 8.26 -3.61 -16.98
N LEU A 40 7.91 -4.80 -17.48
CA LEU A 40 7.53 -5.93 -16.63
C LEU A 40 8.70 -6.40 -15.76
N GLU A 41 9.92 -6.40 -16.29
CA GLU A 41 11.13 -6.75 -15.56
C GLU A 41 11.47 -5.71 -14.47
N ASP A 42 11.31 -4.41 -14.75
CA ASP A 42 11.44 -3.34 -13.75
C ASP A 42 10.39 -3.49 -12.63
N ILE A 43 9.12 -3.76 -12.98
CA ILE A 43 8.05 -4.01 -12.01
C ILE A 43 8.38 -5.23 -11.14
N ARG A 44 8.86 -6.32 -11.75
CA ARG A 44 9.26 -7.53 -11.03
C ARG A 44 10.37 -7.24 -10.03
N ARG A 45 11.43 -6.51 -10.42
CA ARG A 45 12.54 -6.11 -9.54
C ARG A 45 12.07 -5.24 -8.39
N MET A 46 11.23 -4.26 -8.67
CA MET A 46 10.64 -3.39 -7.66
C MET A 46 9.80 -4.19 -6.65
N LEU A 47 8.95 -5.10 -7.12
CA LEU A 47 8.12 -5.93 -6.25
C LEU A 47 8.96 -6.89 -5.40
N MET A 48 9.99 -7.53 -5.99
CA MET A 48 10.94 -8.38 -5.25
C MET A 48 11.61 -7.62 -4.11
N ALA A 49 12.21 -6.46 -4.42
CA ALA A 49 12.88 -5.61 -3.42
C ALA A 49 11.88 -5.20 -2.32
N ARG A 50 10.68 -4.76 -2.71
CA ARG A 50 9.63 -4.37 -1.75
C ARG A 50 9.21 -5.51 -0.83
N MET A 51 8.99 -6.71 -1.38
CA MET A 51 8.62 -7.88 -0.57
C MET A 51 9.71 -8.23 0.43
N GLN A 52 10.98 -8.18 -0.01
CA GLN A 52 12.13 -8.44 0.85
C GLN A 52 12.25 -7.39 1.97
N ASP A 53 12.14 -6.10 1.64
CA ASP A 53 12.21 -5.00 2.62
C ASP A 53 11.10 -5.12 3.68
N LYS A 54 9.86 -5.42 3.25
CA LYS A 54 8.72 -5.60 4.16
C LYS A 54 8.92 -6.81 5.08
N ARG A 55 9.46 -7.91 4.57
CA ARG A 55 9.78 -9.11 5.37
C ARG A 55 10.89 -8.82 6.38
N GLU A 56 11.97 -8.19 5.95
CA GLU A 56 13.10 -7.84 6.80
C GLU A 56 12.69 -6.89 7.94
N LEU A 57 11.83 -5.90 7.65
CA LEU A 57 11.27 -4.99 8.65
C LEU A 57 10.58 -5.73 9.79
N ILE A 58 9.79 -6.77 9.48
CA ILE A 58 9.07 -7.55 10.48
C ILE A 58 9.96 -8.56 11.20
N LEU A 59 10.94 -9.13 10.51
CA LEU A 59 11.92 -10.02 11.14
C LEU A 59 12.80 -9.27 12.13
N LYS A 60 13.21 -8.03 11.83
CA LYS A 60 13.95 -7.15 12.74
C LYS A 60 13.12 -6.74 13.97
N SER A 61 11.80 -6.72 13.87
CA SER A 61 10.92 -6.39 14.99
C SER A 61 10.56 -7.62 15.84
N ASN A 62 10.74 -7.51 17.16
CA ASN A 62 10.35 -8.54 18.13
C ASN A 62 8.93 -8.34 18.70
N ASP A 63 8.19 -7.36 18.21
CA ASP A 63 6.84 -7.05 18.67
C ASP A 63 5.80 -8.05 18.11
N THR A 64 4.71 -8.27 18.86
CA THR A 64 3.57 -9.10 18.40
C THR A 64 2.77 -8.47 17.26
N ILE A 65 2.93 -7.17 17.03
CA ILE A 65 2.17 -6.35 16.09
C ILE A 65 3.15 -5.62 15.17
N CYS A 66 2.73 -5.36 13.93
CA CYS A 66 3.53 -4.65 12.94
C CYS A 66 4.01 -3.26 13.45
N PRO A 67 5.28 -2.86 13.20
CA PRO A 67 5.84 -1.60 13.68
C PRO A 67 5.03 -0.35 13.32
N ASN A 68 4.47 -0.30 12.11
CA ASN A 68 3.66 0.83 11.66
C ASN A 68 2.36 0.98 12.47
N ILE A 69 1.74 -0.15 12.82
CA ILE A 69 0.52 -0.17 13.63
C ILE A 69 0.86 0.22 15.07
N ARG A 70 1.96 -0.32 15.62
CA ARG A 70 2.49 0.10 16.93
C ARG A 70 2.73 1.60 16.99
N LYS A 71 3.33 2.18 15.95
CA LYS A 71 3.57 3.63 15.84
C LYS A 71 2.24 4.41 15.83
N LYS A 72 1.27 4.00 15.01
CA LYS A 72 -0.07 4.62 14.96
C LYS A 72 -0.78 4.57 16.32
N LEU A 73 -0.71 3.45 17.04
CA LEU A 73 -1.30 3.33 18.37
C LEU A 73 -0.64 4.29 19.36
N LYS A 74 0.70 4.39 19.35
CA LYS A 74 1.44 5.35 20.20
C LYS A 74 1.05 6.81 19.87
N GLU A 75 0.89 7.14 18.60
CA GLU A 75 0.46 8.49 18.17
C GLU A 75 -0.97 8.78 18.62
N ASN A 76 -1.89 7.84 18.46
CA ASN A 76 -3.26 8.00 18.92
C ASN A 76 -3.33 8.10 20.46
N ASN A 77 -2.52 7.34 21.19
CA ASN A 77 -2.44 7.42 22.65
C ASN A 77 -1.90 8.78 23.15
N LYS A 78 -1.18 9.54 22.33
CA LYS A 78 -0.82 10.93 22.69
C LYS A 78 -2.01 11.88 22.59
N LYS A 79 -2.96 11.61 21.69
CA LYS A 79 -4.11 12.48 21.40
C LYS A 79 -5.22 12.37 22.44
N ILE A 80 -5.35 11.22 23.11
CA ILE A 80 -6.46 10.97 24.05
C ILE A 80 -6.43 11.83 25.31
N ARG A 81 -5.33 12.54 25.59
CA ARG A 81 -5.14 13.35 26.81
C ARG A 81 -6.24 14.39 27.04
N TYR A 82 -6.88 14.84 25.96
CA TYR A 82 -7.91 15.88 25.99
C TYR A 82 -9.32 15.33 25.80
N PHE A 83 -9.49 14.00 25.89
CA PHE A 83 -10.79 13.36 25.67
C PHE A 83 -11.47 13.09 27.00
N HIS A 84 -12.77 13.35 27.04
CA HIS A 84 -13.61 12.96 28.17
C HIS A 84 -14.38 11.70 27.81
N VAL A 85 -14.28 10.67 28.65
CA VAL A 85 -14.91 9.37 28.42
C VAL A 85 -15.99 9.12 29.47
N THR A 86 -17.21 8.88 29.03
CA THR A 86 -18.36 8.53 29.86
C THR A 86 -18.82 7.12 29.52
N LEU A 87 -18.96 6.25 30.54
CA LEU A 87 -19.48 4.90 30.37
C LEU A 87 -21.00 4.92 30.37
N ALA A 88 -21.62 4.46 29.28
CA ALA A 88 -23.08 4.32 29.17
C ALA A 88 -23.58 2.95 29.69
N GLY A 89 -22.69 1.96 29.82
CA GLY A 89 -22.99 0.58 30.21
C GLY A 89 -22.81 -0.42 29.05
N ASN A 90 -22.74 -1.72 29.36
CA ASN A 90 -22.54 -2.80 28.37
C ASN A 90 -21.35 -2.58 27.42
N MET A 91 -20.21 -2.10 27.95
CA MET A 91 -19.01 -1.77 27.16
C MET A 91 -19.26 -0.73 26.05
N LYS A 92 -20.30 0.10 26.19
CA LYS A 92 -20.56 1.27 25.34
C LYS A 92 -20.12 2.54 26.06
N PHE A 93 -19.46 3.40 25.31
CA PHE A 93 -18.87 4.63 25.80
C PHE A 93 -19.26 5.79 24.91
N GLU A 94 -19.41 6.94 25.53
CA GLU A 94 -19.44 8.22 24.87
C GLU A 94 -18.07 8.90 25.09
N VAL A 95 -17.44 9.29 23.98
CA VAL A 95 -16.14 9.95 23.98
C VAL A 95 -16.31 11.35 23.42
N GLN A 96 -16.07 12.35 24.25
CA GLN A 96 -16.09 13.75 23.85
C GLN A 96 -14.68 14.19 23.42
N GLU A 97 -14.58 14.58 22.15
CA GLU A 97 -13.42 15.21 21.55
C GLU A 97 -13.79 16.66 21.21
N LEU A 98 -13.42 17.60 22.08
CA LEU A 98 -13.81 19.01 21.97
C LEU A 98 -15.34 19.15 21.86
N ASP A 99 -15.83 19.65 20.72
CA ASP A 99 -17.26 19.86 20.43
C ASP A 99 -17.94 18.64 19.76
N LYS A 100 -17.22 17.53 19.59
CA LYS A 100 -17.73 16.33 18.92
C LYS A 100 -17.83 15.18 19.89
N THR A 101 -19.00 14.55 19.95
CA THR A 101 -19.21 13.30 20.67
C THR A 101 -19.14 12.13 19.72
N ASN A 102 -18.45 11.07 20.16
CA ASN A 102 -18.30 9.83 19.41
C ASN A 102 -18.78 8.67 20.29
N VAL A 103 -19.48 7.72 19.68
CA VAL A 103 -19.96 6.53 20.37
C VAL A 103 -19.01 5.37 20.05
N VAL A 104 -18.53 4.71 21.09
CA VAL A 104 -17.65 3.55 20.98
C VAL A 104 -18.36 2.36 21.62
N ASN A 105 -18.37 1.23 20.93
CA ASN A 105 -18.85 -0.03 21.46
C ASN A 105 -17.73 -1.07 21.36
N LEU A 106 -17.10 -1.37 22.50
CA LEU A 106 -15.95 -2.28 22.53
C LEU A 106 -16.35 -3.74 22.27
N MET A 107 -17.53 -4.16 22.75
CA MET A 107 -18.03 -5.53 22.54
C MET A 107 -18.38 -5.77 21.07
N GLY A 108 -19.04 -4.80 20.43
CA GLY A 108 -19.38 -4.86 19.01
C GLY A 108 -18.22 -4.49 18.08
N ARG A 109 -17.04 -4.17 18.62
CA ARG A 109 -15.87 -3.69 17.87
C ARG A 109 -16.15 -2.53 16.91
N THR A 110 -17.00 -1.59 17.33
CA THR A 110 -17.48 -0.50 16.47
C THR A 110 -17.20 0.88 17.04
N CYS A 111 -17.00 1.85 16.16
CA CYS A 111 -16.85 3.26 16.54
C CYS A 111 -17.60 4.16 15.56
N SER A 112 -18.23 5.22 16.05
CA SER A 112 -18.94 6.19 15.19
C SER A 112 -18.04 6.85 14.13
N CYS A 113 -16.71 6.88 14.32
CA CYS A 113 -15.77 7.36 13.31
C CYS A 113 -15.46 6.35 12.20
N GLN A 114 -16.00 5.12 12.27
CA GLN A 114 -15.85 4.02 11.30
C GLN A 114 -14.43 3.52 11.04
N HIS A 115 -13.42 4.15 11.64
CA HIS A 115 -12.03 3.78 11.44
C HIS A 115 -11.75 2.36 11.98
N TRP A 116 -12.28 2.03 13.16
CA TRP A 116 -12.06 0.71 13.73
C TRP A 116 -12.78 -0.38 12.94
N ASP A 117 -13.99 -0.08 12.47
CA ASP A 117 -14.81 -0.98 11.65
C ASP A 117 -14.13 -1.33 10.31
N LEU A 118 -13.51 -0.34 9.66
CA LEU A 118 -12.90 -0.50 8.35
C LEU A 118 -11.52 -1.16 8.41
N PHE A 119 -10.68 -0.74 9.37
CA PHE A 119 -9.28 -1.16 9.40
C PHE A 119 -8.98 -2.25 10.42
N GLY A 120 -9.90 -2.54 11.36
CA GLY A 120 -9.64 -3.45 12.47
C GLY A 120 -8.57 -2.95 13.46
N ILE A 121 -8.20 -1.67 13.37
CA ILE A 121 -7.20 -1.01 14.22
C ILE A 121 -7.90 0.01 15.13
N PRO A 122 -7.68 -0.04 16.46
CA PRO A 122 -8.26 0.92 17.39
C PRO A 122 -7.93 2.38 17.01
N CYS A 123 -8.98 3.18 16.83
CA CYS A 123 -8.84 4.62 16.62
C CYS A 123 -8.56 5.33 17.96
N LYS A 124 -8.28 6.64 17.91
CA LYS A 124 -8.06 7.47 19.11
C LYS A 124 -9.23 7.41 20.11
N HIS A 125 -10.48 7.33 19.66
CA HIS A 125 -11.66 7.23 20.54
C HIS A 125 -11.74 5.86 21.24
N VAL A 126 -11.44 4.79 20.50
CA VAL A 126 -11.40 3.43 21.06
C VAL A 126 -10.26 3.32 22.07
N ILE A 127 -9.09 3.87 21.76
CA ILE A 127 -7.94 3.87 22.67
C ILE A 127 -8.24 4.65 23.96
N SER A 128 -9.01 5.74 23.91
CA SER A 128 -9.42 6.43 25.14
C SER A 128 -10.31 5.56 26.04
N CYS A 129 -11.23 4.78 25.46
CA CYS A 129 -12.06 3.84 26.22
C CYS A 129 -11.23 2.69 26.82
N ILE A 130 -10.31 2.13 26.04
CA ILE A 130 -9.41 1.06 26.50
C ILE A 130 -8.51 1.57 27.64
N SER A 131 -7.97 2.79 27.50
CA SER A 131 -7.17 3.43 28.54
C SER A 131 -7.98 3.69 29.81
N TRP A 132 -9.27 4.01 29.69
CA TRP A 132 -10.17 4.17 30.83
C TRP A 132 -10.38 2.84 31.57
N LEU A 133 -10.51 1.74 30.83
CA LEU A 133 -10.60 0.37 31.37
C LEU A 133 -9.25 -0.19 31.89
N LYS A 134 -8.14 0.51 31.66
CA LYS A 134 -6.77 0.06 31.98
C LYS A 134 -6.39 -1.27 31.31
N GLU A 135 -6.89 -1.49 30.11
CA GLU A 135 -6.59 -2.69 29.32
C GLU A 135 -5.54 -2.41 28.23
N GLU A 136 -4.99 -3.49 27.67
CA GLU A 136 -3.98 -3.40 26.63
C GLU A 136 -4.62 -3.24 25.24
N PRO A 137 -4.29 -2.18 24.47
CA PRO A 137 -4.88 -1.94 23.15
C PRO A 137 -4.56 -3.05 22.14
N ASN A 138 -3.51 -3.84 22.41
CA ASN A 138 -3.11 -4.97 21.58
C ASN A 138 -4.19 -6.06 21.48
N GLN A 139 -5.06 -6.18 22.48
CA GLN A 139 -6.13 -7.19 22.53
C GLN A 139 -7.29 -6.84 21.58
N TYR A 140 -7.42 -5.55 21.23
CA TYR A 140 -8.51 -5.00 20.42
C TYR A 140 -8.14 -4.84 18.93
N ILE A 141 -6.95 -5.27 18.55
CA ILE A 141 -6.47 -5.26 17.17
C ILE A 141 -6.88 -6.57 16.49
N ASP A 142 -7.27 -6.46 15.22
CA ASP A 142 -7.62 -7.62 14.43
C ASP A 142 -6.42 -8.54 14.12
N ASN A 143 -6.69 -9.83 13.95
CA ASN A 143 -5.65 -10.85 13.75
C ASN A 143 -4.84 -10.62 12.47
N TYR A 144 -5.43 -10.02 11.43
CA TYR A 144 -4.75 -9.69 10.17
C TYR A 144 -3.63 -8.65 10.34
N SER A 145 -3.69 -7.86 11.40
CA SER A 145 -2.70 -6.83 11.73
C SER A 145 -1.55 -7.34 12.63
N LYS A 146 -1.58 -8.63 13.00
CA LYS A 146 -0.55 -9.26 13.82
C LYS A 146 0.64 -9.71 12.96
N ARG A 147 1.79 -9.85 13.62
CA ARG A 147 3.05 -10.28 13.00
C ARG A 147 2.90 -11.55 12.18
N ASP A 148 2.23 -12.57 12.71
CA ASP A 148 2.14 -13.88 12.07
C ASP A 148 1.33 -13.83 10.77
N ALA A 149 0.22 -13.09 10.76
CA ALA A 149 -0.56 -12.88 9.54
C ALA A 149 0.24 -12.11 8.50
N TYR A 150 1.00 -11.09 8.92
CA TYR A 150 1.87 -10.34 8.02
C TYR A 150 2.96 -11.21 7.39
N LEU A 151 3.65 -12.03 8.20
CA LEU A 151 4.69 -12.94 7.70
C LEU A 151 4.13 -13.95 6.70
N LYS A 152 2.94 -14.49 6.93
CA LYS A 152 2.25 -15.38 5.99
C LYS A 152 1.95 -14.67 4.66
N THR A 153 1.52 -13.41 4.70
CA THR A 153 1.24 -12.63 3.48
C THR A 153 2.48 -12.43 2.61
N TYR A 154 3.67 -12.30 3.21
CA TYR A 154 4.95 -12.11 2.53
C TYR A 154 5.84 -13.38 2.54
N GLU A 155 5.23 -14.54 2.75
CA GLU A 155 5.96 -15.81 2.77
C GLU A 155 6.45 -16.21 1.37
N LEU A 156 5.57 -16.05 0.37
CA LEU A 156 5.84 -16.35 -1.03
C LEU A 156 6.68 -15.24 -1.66
N LEU A 157 7.95 -15.54 -1.92
CA LEU A 157 8.88 -14.64 -2.58
C LEU A 157 8.79 -14.79 -4.11
N LEU A 158 8.82 -13.65 -4.79
CA LEU A 158 9.03 -13.63 -6.24
C LEU A 158 10.45 -14.11 -6.55
N GLN A 159 10.56 -15.10 -7.43
CA GLN A 159 11.85 -15.67 -7.80
C GLN A 159 12.60 -14.78 -8.80
N PRO A 160 13.95 -14.77 -8.76
CA PRO A 160 14.77 -14.17 -9.80
C PRO A 160 14.52 -14.86 -11.14
N LEU A 161 14.47 -14.09 -12.22
CA LEU A 161 14.44 -14.61 -13.59
C LEU A 161 15.87 -14.63 -14.15
N THR A 162 16.15 -15.63 -14.99
CA THR A 162 17.40 -15.72 -15.74
C THR A 162 17.43 -14.74 -16.91
N VAL A 163 18.57 -14.65 -17.60
CA VAL A 163 18.72 -13.79 -18.79
C VAL A 163 17.68 -14.15 -19.84
N LYS A 164 17.10 -13.15 -20.51
CA LYS A 164 16.03 -13.29 -21.50
C LYS A 164 16.32 -14.36 -22.57
N ASP A 165 17.57 -14.46 -22.99
CA ASP A 165 18.02 -15.40 -24.04
C ASP A 165 17.97 -16.87 -23.60
N THR A 166 17.85 -17.12 -22.28
CA THR A 166 17.75 -18.46 -21.70
C THR A 166 16.31 -18.88 -21.40
N TRP A 167 15.33 -18.04 -21.70
CA TRP A 167 13.93 -18.34 -21.40
C TRP A 167 13.39 -19.43 -22.34
N PRO A 168 12.61 -20.39 -21.83
CA PRO A 168 12.04 -21.44 -22.65
C PRO A 168 11.04 -20.86 -23.66
N GLU A 169 11.07 -21.34 -24.89
CA GLU A 169 10.07 -20.98 -25.90
C GLU A 169 8.69 -21.46 -25.47
N VAL A 170 7.75 -20.52 -25.37
CA VAL A 170 6.37 -20.82 -25.00
C VAL A 170 5.58 -21.15 -26.26
N LYS A 171 5.01 -22.37 -26.32
CA LYS A 171 4.05 -22.77 -27.34
C LYS A 171 2.69 -22.10 -27.04
N GLY A 172 2.53 -20.86 -27.47
CA GLY A 172 1.31 -20.07 -27.28
C GLY A 172 1.09 -19.07 -28.43
N PRO A 173 -0.08 -18.41 -28.49
CA PRO A 173 -0.34 -17.39 -29.50
C PRO A 173 0.68 -16.25 -29.38
N HIS A 174 1.27 -15.87 -30.52
CA HIS A 174 2.18 -14.71 -30.56
C HIS A 174 1.42 -13.45 -30.15
N VAL A 175 2.01 -12.69 -29.21
CA VAL A 175 1.50 -11.39 -28.82
C VAL A 175 1.67 -10.44 -30.01
N LEU A 176 0.55 -10.09 -30.64
CA LEU A 176 0.56 -9.11 -31.73
C LEU A 176 0.83 -7.71 -31.16
N PRO A 177 1.53 -6.84 -31.91
CA PRO A 177 1.68 -5.45 -31.51
C PRO A 177 0.30 -4.79 -31.37
N PRO A 178 0.15 -3.80 -30.45
CA PRO A 178 -1.09 -3.05 -30.33
C PRO A 178 -1.49 -2.49 -31.70
N PRO A 179 -2.79 -2.50 -32.06
CA PRO A 179 -3.23 -1.91 -33.32
C PRO A 179 -2.80 -0.45 -33.37
N VAL A 180 -2.03 -0.10 -34.40
CA VAL A 180 -1.51 1.26 -34.60
C VAL A 180 -2.69 2.20 -34.77
N ARG A 181 -2.98 3.00 -33.74
CA ARG A 181 -3.88 4.14 -33.89
C ARG A 181 -3.16 5.13 -34.79
N ARG A 182 -3.76 5.52 -35.91
CA ARG A 182 -3.19 6.61 -36.73
C ARG A 182 -3.09 7.85 -35.85
N CYS A 183 -1.86 8.25 -35.49
CA CYS A 183 -1.62 9.56 -34.90
C CYS A 183 -2.25 10.61 -35.81
N SER A 184 -3.06 11.49 -35.23
CA SER A 184 -3.55 12.67 -35.93
C SER A 184 -2.35 13.42 -36.51
N VAL A 185 -2.50 14.03 -37.70
CA VAL A 185 -1.40 14.59 -38.50
C VAL A 185 -0.49 15.55 -37.69
N GLY A 186 -0.99 16.15 -36.61
CA GLY A 186 -0.21 17.00 -35.70
C GLY A 186 0.74 16.29 -34.73
N GLN A 187 0.54 15.00 -34.42
CA GLN A 187 1.39 14.24 -33.48
C GLN A 187 2.63 13.64 -34.15
N ARG A 188 2.58 13.34 -35.47
CA ARG A 188 3.72 12.77 -36.21
C ARG A 188 4.96 13.66 -36.19
N LYS A 189 4.79 14.97 -36.32
CA LYS A 189 5.93 15.92 -36.37
C LYS A 189 6.76 15.91 -35.08
N LYS A 190 6.11 15.76 -33.92
CA LYS A 190 6.81 15.69 -32.62
C LYS A 190 7.50 14.35 -32.42
N GLU A 191 6.88 13.24 -32.82
CA GLU A 191 7.46 11.90 -32.70
C GLU A 191 8.66 11.72 -33.66
N GLU A 192 8.59 12.27 -34.88
CA GLU A 192 9.70 12.27 -35.85
C GLU A 192 10.91 13.08 -35.34
N GLU A 193 10.68 14.26 -34.76
CA GLU A 193 11.74 15.06 -34.12
C GLU A 193 12.37 14.34 -32.91
N THR A 194 11.57 13.62 -32.14
CA THR A 194 12.05 12.92 -30.93
C THR A 194 12.84 11.66 -31.32
N CYS A 195 12.39 10.92 -32.33
CA CYS A 195 13.07 9.75 -32.87
C CYS A 195 14.41 10.13 -33.51
N MET A 196 14.46 11.21 -34.30
CA MET A 196 15.72 11.71 -34.86
C MET A 196 16.73 12.11 -33.78
N LYS A 197 16.29 12.75 -32.69
CA LYS A 197 17.18 13.08 -31.56
C LYS A 197 17.76 11.84 -30.89
N MET A 198 16.95 10.80 -30.67
CA MET A 198 17.40 9.56 -30.05
C MET A 198 18.38 8.76 -30.92
N ILE A 199 18.21 8.79 -32.25
CA ILE A 199 19.14 8.13 -33.19
C ILE A 199 20.49 8.86 -33.17
N VAL A 200 20.47 10.20 -33.27
CA VAL A 200 21.69 11.03 -33.23
C VAL A 200 22.44 10.87 -31.89
N GLU A 201 21.74 10.78 -30.76
CA GLU A 201 22.36 10.54 -29.44
C GLU A 201 22.97 9.14 -29.32
N ARG A 202 22.37 8.13 -29.98
CA ARG A 202 22.90 6.77 -29.98
C ARG A 202 24.17 6.67 -30.82
N ASP A 203 24.17 7.28 -31.99
CA ASP A 203 25.31 7.28 -32.91
C ASP A 203 26.52 8.04 -32.29
N TYR A 204 26.27 9.10 -31.53
CA TYR A 204 27.32 9.83 -30.80
C TYR A 204 27.98 9.03 -29.67
N LEU A 205 27.26 8.10 -29.05
CA LEU A 205 27.76 7.24 -27.97
C LEU A 205 28.49 6.00 -28.49
N GLU A 206 28.30 5.64 -29.76
CA GLU A 206 29.00 4.53 -30.41
C GLU A 206 30.35 4.95 -31.04
N GLU A 207 30.61 6.25 -31.19
CA GLU A 207 31.85 6.81 -31.77
C GLU A 207 32.88 7.35 -30.74
N THR A 208 32.60 7.30 -29.44
CA THR A 208 33.53 7.73 -28.35
C THR A 208 33.94 6.58 -27.44
#